data_AF-A0A3L8C2N9-F1
#
_entry.id   AF-A0A3L8C2N9-F1
#
_cell.length_a   1.000
_cell.length_b   1.000
_cell.length_c   1.000
_cell.angle_alpha   90.00
_cell.angle_beta   90.00
_cell.angle_gamma   90.00
#
_symmetry.space_group_name_H-M   'P 1'
#
loop_
_entity.id
_entity.type
_entity.pdbx_description
1 polymer ?
#
loop_
_entity_poly.entity_id
_entity_poly.type
_entity_poly.pdbx_seq_one_letter_code
_entity_poly.pdbx_strand_id
1 'polypeptide(L)'
;MANVYEQPDSTLIHDTALEMTFSSLGIWRKIYLGLNWVLTGLVAVFLIVQGASGAAENLPILYFVGVAVFAIGYCYWLHYAIVNRNLTQLLIIGIINIIPFFNPVSAILVFAIRSTSKKEIGA
;
A
#
# COMPACT_ATOMS: atom_id res chain seq x y z
N MET A 1 -57.96 -13.30 2.09
CA MET A 1 -57.21 -13.84 0.93
C MET A 1 -55.81 -13.30 1.03
N ALA A 2 -54.86 -14.12 1.50
CA ALA A 2 -53.47 -13.70 1.69
C ALA A 2 -52.79 -13.59 0.32
N ASN A 3 -52.06 -12.49 0.11
CA ASN A 3 -51.41 -12.19 -1.16
C ASN A 3 -50.17 -13.09 -1.29
N VAL A 4 -50.24 -14.10 -2.15
CA VAL A 4 -49.22 -15.18 -2.27
C VAL A 4 -47.95 -14.70 -3.01
N TYR A 5 -47.87 -13.41 -3.37
CA TYR A 5 -46.78 -12.80 -4.14
C TYR A 5 -46.04 -11.71 -3.36
N GLU A 6 -45.84 -11.89 -2.06
CA GLU A 6 -44.90 -11.03 -1.33
C GLU A 6 -43.48 -11.46 -1.72
N GLN A 7 -42.80 -10.63 -2.52
CA GLN A 7 -41.39 -10.86 -2.87
C GLN A 7 -40.59 -10.96 -1.56
N PRO A 8 -39.72 -11.98 -1.42
CA PRO A 8 -38.84 -12.02 -0.26
C PRO A 8 -38.03 -10.72 -0.26
N ASP A 9 -38.07 -10.03 0.88
CA ASP A 9 -37.27 -8.83 1.10
C ASP A 9 -35.84 -9.18 0.72
N SER A 10 -35.35 -8.61 -0.39
CA SER A 10 -33.97 -8.74 -0.79
C SER A 10 -33.20 -7.85 0.16
N THR A 11 -33.11 -8.27 1.43
CA THR A 11 -32.09 -7.78 2.34
C THR A 11 -30.81 -8.06 1.60
N LEU A 12 -30.29 -7.01 0.97
CA LEU A 12 -28.96 -6.93 0.40
C LEU A 12 -28.11 -7.71 1.38
N ILE A 13 -27.60 -8.87 0.95
CA ILE A 13 -26.50 -9.49 1.64
C ILE A 13 -25.47 -8.38 1.61
N HIS A 14 -25.36 -7.67 2.74
CA HIS A 14 -24.24 -6.84 3.01
C HIS A 14 -23.10 -7.84 2.86
N ASP A 15 -22.38 -7.78 1.75
CA ASP A 15 -21.10 -8.46 1.53
C ASP A 15 -20.08 -7.87 2.54
N THR A 16 -20.42 -7.94 3.82
CA THR A 16 -19.59 -7.62 4.96
C THR A 16 -18.80 -8.87 5.28
N ALA A 17 -17.90 -9.20 4.35
CA ALA A 17 -16.64 -9.91 4.56
C ALA A 17 -16.16 -10.43 3.20
N LEU A 18 -15.90 -9.51 2.26
CA LEU A 18 -14.80 -9.76 1.34
C LEU A 18 -13.62 -10.13 2.26
N GLU A 19 -13.11 -11.35 2.19
CA GLU A 19 -11.95 -11.78 2.97
C GLU A 19 -10.74 -10.92 2.53
N MET A 20 -10.69 -9.69 3.05
CA MET A 20 -9.67 -8.67 2.83
C MET A 20 -8.42 -9.00 3.67
N THR A 21 -8.07 -10.28 3.67
CA THR A 21 -6.94 -10.82 4.41
C THR A 21 -5.88 -11.18 3.40
N PHE A 22 -4.60 -11.09 3.78
CA PHE A 22 -3.44 -11.47 2.98
C PHE A 22 -3.65 -12.74 2.13
N SER A 23 -4.46 -13.69 2.59
CA SER A 23 -4.87 -14.90 1.86
C SER A 23 -5.29 -14.65 0.40
N SER A 24 -6.14 -13.66 0.13
CA SER A 24 -6.69 -13.38 -1.22
C SER A 24 -5.75 -12.61 -2.15
N LEU A 25 -4.57 -12.23 -1.67
CA LEU A 25 -3.56 -11.53 -2.46
C LEU A 25 -2.70 -12.53 -3.26
N GLY A 26 -2.58 -12.30 -4.57
CA GLY A 26 -1.66 -13.05 -5.42
C GLY A 26 -0.22 -13.01 -4.89
N ILE A 27 0.51 -14.13 -5.05
CA ILE A 27 1.84 -14.31 -4.44
C ILE A 27 2.84 -13.20 -4.80
N TRP A 28 2.75 -12.66 -6.01
CA TRP A 28 3.58 -11.54 -6.47
C TRP A 28 3.40 -10.26 -5.64
N ARG A 29 2.17 -9.94 -5.23
CA ARG A 29 1.91 -8.77 -4.38
C ARG A 29 2.46 -8.97 -2.97
N LYS A 30 2.39 -10.20 -2.45
CA LYS A 30 2.97 -10.56 -1.13
C LYS A 30 4.48 -10.40 -1.14
N ILE A 31 5.15 -10.95 -2.16
CA ILE A 31 6.61 -10.83 -2.32
C ILE A 31 7.00 -9.35 -2.44
N TYR A 32 6.30 -8.58 -3.27
CA TYR A 32 6.55 -7.15 -3.43
C TYR A 32 6.40 -6.38 -2.11
N LEU A 33 5.33 -6.63 -1.35
CA LEU A 33 5.11 -6.00 -0.05
C LEU A 33 6.18 -6.40 0.97
N GLY A 34 6.55 -7.69 1.01
CA GLY A 34 7.60 -8.18 1.90
C GLY A 34 8.95 -7.53 1.60
N LEU A 35 9.33 -7.46 0.32
CA LEU A 35 10.56 -6.77 -0.09
C LEU A 35 10.53 -5.28 0.26
N ASN A 36 9.41 -4.59 0.04
CA ASN A 36 9.28 -3.17 0.39
C ASN A 36 9.44 -2.94 1.89
N TRP A 37 8.84 -3.78 2.73
CA TRP A 37 8.98 -3.70 4.19
C TRP A 37 10.41 -3.95 4.65
N VAL A 38 11.07 -4.98 4.12
CA VAL A 38 12.48 -5.28 4.44
C VAL A 38 13.38 -4.11 4.03
N LEU A 39 13.25 -3.62 2.80
CA LEU A 39 14.07 -2.51 2.30
C LEU A 39 13.83 -1.22 3.08
N THR A 40 12.57 -0.89 3.37
CA THR A 40 12.22 0.31 4.14
C THR A 40 12.74 0.20 5.59
N GLY A 41 12.65 -0.98 6.21
CA GLY A 41 13.20 -1.24 7.53
C GLY A 41 14.72 -1.06 7.56
N LEU A 42 15.44 -1.62 6.59
CA LEU A 42 16.89 -1.45 6.47
C LEU A 42 17.29 0.01 6.29
N VAL A 43 16.59 0.75 5.42
CA VAL A 43 16.83 2.19 5.21
C VAL A 43 16.55 2.98 6.49
N ALA A 44 15.46 2.70 7.20
CA ALA A 44 15.14 3.38 8.45
C ALA A 44 16.20 3.16 9.52
N VAL A 45 16.68 1.92 9.70
CA VAL A 45 17.78 1.60 10.63
C VAL A 45 19.05 2.33 10.22
N PHE A 46 19.41 2.28 8.94
CA PHE A 46 20.58 2.97 8.41
C PHE A 46 20.53 4.49 8.69
N LEU A 47 19.40 5.15 8.42
CA LEU A 47 19.21 6.57 8.68
C LEU A 47 19.38 6.92 10.17
N ILE A 48 18.81 6.11 11.06
CA ILE A 48 18.93 6.31 12.51
C ILE A 48 20.39 6.15 12.95
N VAL A 49 21.11 5.14 12.46
CA VAL A 49 22.54 4.93 12.77
C VAL A 49 23.39 6.10 12.28
N GLN A 50 23.15 6.61 11.07
CA GLN A 50 23.85 7.77 10.54
C GLN A 50 23.58 9.05 11.34
N GLY A 51 22.34 9.24 11.80
CA GLY A 51 21.98 10.38 12.66
C GLY A 51 22.60 10.26 14.06
N ALA A 52 22.70 9.06 14.61
CA ALA A 52 23.26 8.81 15.95
C ALA A 52 24.80 8.83 15.98
N SER A 53 25.45 8.42 14.90
CA SER A 53 26.92 8.43 14.79
C SER A 53 27.51 9.83 14.58
N GLY A 54 26.68 10.84 14.32
CA GLY A 54 27.13 12.20 14.01
C GLY A 54 27.86 12.30 12.67
N ALA A 55 27.83 11.25 11.83
CA ALA A 55 28.52 11.21 10.54
C ALA A 55 28.04 12.29 9.55
N ALA A 56 26.85 12.85 9.79
CA ALA A 56 26.33 14.00 9.07
C ALA A 56 26.46 15.25 9.94
N GLU A 57 27.64 15.88 9.88
CA GLU A 57 28.02 17.03 10.72
C GLU A 57 27.08 18.25 10.63
N ASN A 58 26.22 18.31 9.60
CA ASN A 58 25.37 19.46 9.31
C ASN A 58 23.86 19.22 9.49
N LEU A 59 23.43 18.03 9.91
CA LEU A 59 22.00 17.69 10.02
C LEU A 59 21.63 17.19 11.41
N PRO A 60 20.55 17.71 12.04
CA PRO A 60 20.13 17.26 13.35
C PRO A 60 19.59 15.83 13.29
N ILE A 61 19.76 15.05 14.36
CA ILE A 61 19.22 13.68 14.46
C ILE A 61 17.71 13.60 14.18
N LEU A 62 16.97 14.65 14.56
CA LEU A 62 15.54 14.81 14.27
C LEU A 62 15.21 14.76 12.77
N TYR A 63 16.11 15.23 11.90
CA TYR A 63 15.94 15.13 10.45
C TYR A 63 15.94 13.66 10.01
N PHE A 64 16.91 12.87 10.44
CA PHE A 64 17.01 11.44 10.10
C PHE A 64 15.83 10.64 10.62
N VAL A 65 15.41 10.91 11.86
CA VAL A 65 14.21 10.29 12.46
C VAL A 65 12.96 10.69 11.66
N GLY A 66 12.82 11.95 11.29
CA GLY A 66 11.70 12.44 10.49
C GLY A 66 11.60 11.73 9.12
N VAL A 67 12.73 11.59 8.41
CA VAL A 67 12.79 10.88 7.13
C VAL A 67 12.46 9.39 7.30
N ALA A 68 12.98 8.74 8.35
CA ALA A 68 12.69 7.33 8.64
C ALA A 68 11.20 7.09 8.93
N VAL A 69 10.59 7.94 9.77
CA VAL A 69 9.14 7.87 10.08
C VAL A 69 8.31 8.10 8.82
N PHE A 70 8.68 9.08 8.01
CA PHE A 70 8.01 9.34 6.72
C PHE A 70 8.10 8.14 5.77
N ALA A 71 9.28 7.51 5.64
CA ALA A 71 9.47 6.34 4.80
C ALA A 71 8.62 5.14 5.26
N ILE A 72 8.56 4.90 6.58
CA ILE A 72 7.71 3.85 7.16
C ILE A 72 6.23 4.16 6.91
N GLY A 73 5.80 5.41 7.12
CA GLY A 73 4.43 5.84 6.87
C GLY A 73 4.02 5.69 5.41
N TYR A 74 4.92 6.03 4.48
CA TYR A 74 4.72 5.81 3.04
C TYR A 74 4.59 4.32 2.71
N CYS A 75 5.47 3.48 3.26
CA CYS A 75 5.43 2.03 3.07
C CYS A 75 4.13 1.42 3.60
N TYR A 76 3.65 1.89 4.75
CA TYR A 76 2.35 1.53 5.29
C TYR A 76 1.19 1.96 4.39
N TRP A 77 1.23 3.19 3.84
CA TRP A 77 0.20 3.67 2.92
C TRP A 77 0.15 2.84 1.63
N LEU A 78 1.31 2.50 1.07
CA LEU A 78 1.43 1.60 -0.07
C LEU A 78 0.86 0.21 0.25
N HIS A 79 1.20 -0.34 1.42
CA HIS A 79 0.67 -1.61 1.88
C HIS A 79 -0.86 -1.58 1.97
N TYR A 80 -1.41 -0.57 2.61
CA TYR A 80 -2.85 -0.38 2.73
C TYR A 80 -3.52 -0.27 1.36
N ALA A 81 -2.97 0.51 0.43
CA ALA A 81 -3.52 0.69 -0.91
C ALA A 81 -3.53 -0.62 -1.71
N ILE A 82 -2.50 -1.45 -1.57
CA ILE A 82 -2.39 -2.76 -2.24
C ILE A 82 -3.37 -3.77 -1.63
N VAL A 83 -3.42 -3.88 -0.30
CA VAL A 83 -4.29 -4.85 0.39
C VAL A 83 -5.76 -4.53 0.14
N ASN A 84 -6.16 -3.26 0.21
CA ASN A 84 -7.53 -2.82 -0.06
C ASN A 84 -7.85 -2.66 -1.56
N ARG A 85 -6.89 -2.97 -2.44
CA ARG A 85 -7.03 -2.84 -3.90
C ARG A 85 -7.56 -1.46 -4.34
N ASN A 86 -7.23 -0.40 -3.60
CA ASN A 86 -7.75 0.93 -3.84
C ASN A 86 -7.06 1.56 -5.07
N LEU A 87 -7.75 1.51 -6.22
CA LEU A 87 -7.21 1.94 -7.52
C LEU A 87 -6.84 3.43 -7.56
N THR A 88 -7.53 4.27 -6.80
CA THR A 88 -7.26 5.71 -6.72
C THR A 88 -6.00 5.97 -5.92
N GLN A 89 -5.84 5.31 -4.77
CA GLN A 89 -4.61 5.42 -3.98
C GLN A 89 -3.40 4.86 -4.73
N LEU A 90 -3.54 3.73 -5.42
CA LEU A 90 -2.45 3.17 -6.25
C LEU A 90 -2.07 4.10 -7.42
N LEU A 91 -3.03 4.82 -8.01
CA LEU A 91 -2.74 5.82 -9.03
C LEU A 91 -1.91 6.98 -8.45
N ILE A 92 -2.35 7.53 -7.31
CA ILE A 92 -1.66 8.62 -6.61
C ILE A 92 -0.25 8.19 -6.23
N ILE A 93 -0.09 7.00 -5.64
CA ILE A 93 1.21 6.46 -5.25
C ILE A 93 2.12 6.25 -6.47
N GLY A 94 1.55 5.78 -7.59
CA GLY A 94 2.28 5.66 -8.86
C GLY A 94 2.79 7.01 -9.36
N ILE A 95 1.95 8.05 -9.31
CA ILE A 95 2.34 9.42 -9.68
C ILE A 95 3.44 9.94 -8.73
N ILE A 96 3.29 9.74 -7.41
CA ILE A 96 4.27 10.14 -6.39
C ILE A 96 5.65 9.50 -6.64
N ASN A 97 5.68 8.24 -7.08
CA ASN A 97 6.93 7.57 -7.43
C ASN A 97 7.62 8.22 -8.64
N ILE A 98 6.87 8.72 -9.63
CA ILE A 98 7.44 9.43 -10.78
C ILE A 98 7.87 10.85 -10.36
N ILE A 99 7.00 11.56 -9.64
CA ILE A 99 7.18 12.94 -9.18
C ILE A 99 6.62 13.02 -7.75
N PRO A 100 7.42 13.22 -6.69
CA PRO A 100 8.78 13.77 -6.66
C PRO A 100 9.93 12.75 -6.53
N PHE A 101 9.67 11.45 -6.40
CA PHE A 101 10.75 10.50 -6.09
C PHE A 101 11.62 10.07 -7.26
N PHE A 102 11.28 10.47 -8.50
CA PHE A 102 12.04 10.11 -9.72
C PHE A 102 12.38 8.62 -9.82
N ASN A 103 11.47 7.76 -9.36
CA ASN A 103 11.61 6.31 -9.35
C ASN A 103 10.57 5.68 -10.31
N PRO A 104 10.81 5.73 -11.63
CA PRO A 104 9.88 5.21 -12.62
C PRO A 104 9.72 3.69 -12.55
N VAL A 105 10.74 2.96 -12.06
CA VAL A 105 10.67 1.50 -11.88
C VAL A 105 9.61 1.14 -10.84
N SER A 106 9.64 1.79 -9.68
CA SER A 106 8.62 1.61 -8.64
C SER A 106 7.23 1.99 -9.16
N ALA A 107 7.12 3.08 -9.91
CA ALA A 107 5.85 3.51 -10.51
C ALA A 107 5.25 2.45 -11.48
N ILE A 108 6.08 1.86 -12.34
CA ILE A 108 5.64 0.79 -13.27
C ILE A 108 5.11 -0.41 -12.48
N LEU A 109 5.80 -0.81 -11.42
CA LEU A 109 5.36 -1.92 -10.57
C LEU A 109 4.01 -1.61 -9.89
N VAL A 110 3.84 -0.40 -9.35
CA VAL A 110 2.57 0.03 -8.75
C VAL A 110 1.45 0.07 -9.79
N PHE A 111 1.71 0.54 -11.02
CA PHE A 111 0.72 0.53 -12.10
C PHE A 111 0.38 -0.89 -12.58
N ALA A 112 1.33 -1.82 -12.59
CA ALA A 112 1.07 -3.23 -12.87
C ALA A 112 0.20 -3.86 -11.76
N ILE A 113 0.43 -3.52 -10.50
CA ILE A 113 -0.43 -3.96 -9.38
C ILE A 113 -1.83 -3.34 -9.50
N ARG A 114 -1.93 -2.07 -9.91
CA ARG A 114 -3.21 -1.41 -10.16
C ARG A 114 -3.98 -2.06 -11.30
N SER A 115 -3.32 -2.39 -12.42
CA SER A 115 -3.99 -2.99 -13.58
C SER A 115 -4.51 -4.39 -13.27
N THR A 116 -3.75 -5.20 -12.53
CA THR A 116 -4.20 -6.51 -12.03
C THR A 116 -5.35 -6.36 -11.04
N SER A 117 -5.29 -5.40 -10.12
CA SER A 117 -6.37 -5.14 -9.15
C SER A 117 -7.67 -4.69 -9.85
N LYS A 118 -7.57 -3.89 -10.92
CA LYS A 118 -8.74 -3.47 -11.72
C LYS A 118 -9.42 -4.66 -12.42
N LYS A 119 -8.64 -5.63 -12.91
CA LYS A 119 -9.18 -6.86 -13.52
C LYS A 119 -9.90 -7.74 -12.50
N GLU A 120 -9.40 -7.82 -11.27
CA GLU A 120 -10.02 -8.62 -10.19
C GLU A 120 -11.29 -7.99 -9.60
N ILE A 121 -11.47 -6.67 -9.71
CA ILE A 121 -12.69 -5.97 -9.24
C ILE A 121 -13.79 -5.97 -10.31
N GLY A 122 -13.40 -5.95 -11.59
CA GLY A 122 -14.33 -5.95 -12.73
C GLY A 122 -14.71 -7.33 -13.25
N ALA A 123 -14.24 -8.40 -12.60
CA ALA A 123 -14.62 -9.79 -12.85
C ALA A 123 -15.54 -10.26 -11.72
#